data_AF-A0A059CRL2-F1
#
_entry.id   AF-A0A059CRL2-F1
#
_cell.length_a   1.000
_cell.length_b   1.000
_cell.length_c   1.000
_cell.angle_alpha   90.00
_cell.angle_beta   90.00
_cell.angle_gamma   90.00
#
_symmetry.space_group_name_H-M   'P 1'
#
loop_
_entity.id
_entity.type
_entity.pdbx_description
1 polymer ?
#
loop_
_entity_poly.entity_id
_entity_poly.type
_entity_poly.pdbx_seq_one_letter_code
_entity_poly.pdbx_strand_id
1 'polypeptide(L)'
;MVGTDLKAETMKLMEKRTAVEAEMNVIIERLTQPGGPGLSGNLVDSEGFPRTDIDIPVVRAERRRLSELRNDHKEITDKLNENIQVLHSARLAPRSALAKGSGDAVGLDLRNTSHVDATGSESSCNIIQRDTPSDMDVDVIVSRPFAVVDEIADGSPAAEDGLQLGDQIVKFGNVESGDDLLQRLSSEAQASQGHALTLVAMRQGAFINLTVTPRTWHGRGLLGCHFRIL
;
A
#
# COMPACT_ATOMS: atom_id res chain seq x y z
N MET A 1 -0.74 28.95 16.07
CA MET A 1 -1.30 29.28 14.74
C MET A 1 -1.35 28.04 13.85
N VAL A 2 -0.22 27.50 13.39
CA VAL A 2 -0.09 26.44 12.36
C VAL A 2 -1.27 25.47 12.17
N GLY A 3 -1.79 24.85 13.23
CA GLY A 3 -2.91 23.88 13.13
C GLY A 3 -4.26 24.46 12.64
N THR A 4 -4.53 25.76 12.78
CA THR A 4 -5.73 26.38 12.19
C THR A 4 -5.58 26.59 10.70
N ASP A 5 -4.37 26.93 10.26
CA ASP A 5 -4.04 27.29 8.89
C ASP A 5 -4.07 26.03 8.01
N LEU A 6 -3.48 24.93 8.50
CA LEU A 6 -3.52 23.62 7.83
C LEU A 6 -4.95 23.06 7.70
N LYS A 7 -5.80 23.27 8.72
CA LYS A 7 -7.22 22.89 8.66
C LYS A 7 -7.97 23.66 7.57
N ALA A 8 -7.72 24.97 7.44
CA ALA A 8 -8.31 25.79 6.39
C ALA A 8 -7.82 25.37 4.99
N GLU A 9 -6.54 25.03 4.83
CA GLU A 9 -6.01 24.48 3.58
C GLU A 9 -6.66 23.13 3.22
N THR A 10 -6.82 22.23 4.19
CA THR A 10 -7.48 20.93 3.99
C THR A 10 -8.93 21.09 3.52
N MET A 11 -9.69 22.03 4.10
CA MET A 11 -11.05 22.34 3.66
C MET A 11 -11.07 22.90 2.24
N LYS A 12 -10.14 23.80 1.89
CA LYS A 12 -9.99 24.33 0.53
C LYS A 12 -9.60 23.27 -0.50
N LEU A 13 -8.78 22.28 -0.12
CA LEU A 13 -8.46 21.13 -0.97
C LEU A 13 -9.69 20.22 -1.18
N MET A 14 -10.50 20.01 -0.15
CA MET A 14 -11.75 19.26 -0.26
C MET A 14 -12.72 19.92 -1.27
N GLU A 15 -12.93 21.24 -1.16
CA GLU A 15 -13.76 22.02 -2.09
C GLU A 15 -13.23 21.93 -3.53
N LYS A 16 -11.91 22.09 -3.73
CA LYS A 16 -11.26 21.91 -5.03
C LYS A 16 -11.46 20.51 -5.59
N ARG A 17 -11.32 19.47 -4.76
CA ARG A 17 -11.51 18.07 -5.18
C ARG A 17 -12.91 17.87 -5.74
N THR A 18 -13.94 18.36 -5.04
CA THR A 18 -15.34 18.28 -5.49
C THR A 18 -15.60 19.08 -6.76
N ALA A 19 -14.94 20.22 -6.97
CA ALA A 19 -15.02 20.96 -8.24
C ALA A 19 -14.41 20.15 -9.41
N VAL A 20 -13.21 19.58 -9.22
CA VAL A 20 -12.55 18.72 -10.22
C VAL A 20 -13.37 17.46 -10.51
N GLU A 21 -13.95 16.83 -9.48
CA GLU A 21 -14.87 15.69 -9.62
C GLU A 21 -16.12 16.05 -10.45
N ALA A 22 -16.72 17.22 -10.21
CA ALA A 22 -17.87 17.69 -10.98
C ALA A 22 -17.51 17.94 -12.45
N GLU A 23 -16.38 18.59 -12.74
CA GLU A 23 -15.91 18.80 -14.11
C GLU A 23 -15.56 17.49 -14.84
N MET A 24 -14.94 16.55 -14.14
CA MET A 24 -14.68 15.19 -14.66
C MET A 24 -15.99 14.50 -15.04
N ASN A 25 -17.01 14.54 -14.17
CA ASN A 25 -18.31 13.92 -14.42
C ASN A 25 -19.01 14.50 -15.66
N VAL A 26 -18.96 15.83 -15.85
CA VAL A 26 -19.51 16.50 -17.05
C VAL A 26 -18.82 16.06 -18.34
N ILE A 27 -17.49 15.83 -18.32
CA ILE A 27 -16.78 15.30 -19.49
C ILE A 27 -17.12 13.82 -19.72
N ILE A 28 -17.16 13.01 -18.66
CA ILE A 28 -17.52 11.59 -18.76
C ILE A 28 -18.91 11.45 -19.37
N GLU A 29 -19.92 12.14 -18.82
CA GLU A 29 -21.30 12.10 -19.31
C GLU A 29 -21.40 12.42 -20.80
N ARG A 30 -20.66 13.44 -21.29
CA ARG A 30 -20.66 13.82 -22.70
C ARG A 30 -19.98 12.79 -23.60
N LEU A 31 -18.89 12.15 -23.14
CA LEU A 31 -18.20 11.09 -23.87
C LEU A 31 -18.96 9.75 -23.89
N THR A 32 -19.77 9.46 -22.87
CA THR A 32 -20.57 8.22 -22.75
C THR A 32 -22.04 8.37 -23.12
N GLN A 33 -22.42 9.41 -23.88
CA GLN A 33 -23.75 9.49 -24.49
C GLN A 33 -24.02 8.29 -25.41
N PRO A 34 -25.29 7.90 -25.66
CA PRO A 34 -25.62 6.84 -26.60
C PRO A 34 -25.07 7.13 -28.01
N GLY A 35 -24.24 6.23 -28.54
CA GLY A 35 -23.51 6.44 -29.80
C GLY A 35 -22.17 7.18 -29.67
N GLY A 36 -21.86 7.72 -28.50
CA GLY A 36 -20.57 8.36 -28.22
C GLY A 36 -19.39 7.37 -28.23
N PRO A 37 -18.15 7.87 -28.44
CA PRO A 37 -16.97 7.02 -28.56
C PRO A 37 -16.43 6.55 -27.20
N GLY A 38 -17.05 6.95 -26.08
CA GLY A 38 -16.62 6.61 -24.73
C GLY A 38 -15.26 7.20 -24.36
N LEU A 39 -14.72 6.73 -23.23
CA LEU A 39 -13.46 7.25 -22.68
C LEU A 39 -12.23 6.79 -23.48
N SER A 40 -12.27 5.58 -24.05
CA SER A 40 -11.14 4.95 -24.74
C SER A 40 -11.51 4.29 -26.08
N GLY A 41 -12.77 4.37 -26.54
CA GLY A 41 -13.21 3.72 -27.77
C GLY A 41 -12.60 4.31 -29.05
N ASN A 42 -12.65 3.53 -30.13
CA ASN A 42 -12.05 3.89 -31.42
C ASN A 42 -12.74 5.12 -32.05
N LEU A 43 -11.95 6.04 -32.62
CA LEU A 43 -12.42 7.26 -33.31
C LEU A 43 -12.51 7.08 -34.82
N VAL A 44 -12.33 5.84 -35.27
CA VAL A 44 -12.27 5.40 -36.66
C VAL A 44 -13.40 4.38 -36.88
N ASP A 45 -13.90 4.29 -38.09
CA ASP A 45 -14.87 3.28 -38.50
C ASP A 45 -14.21 1.92 -38.79
N SER A 46 -14.95 0.98 -39.38
CA SER A 46 -14.46 -0.35 -39.77
C SER A 46 -13.61 -0.35 -41.05
N GLU A 47 -13.65 0.71 -41.85
CA GLU A 47 -12.91 0.83 -43.12
C GLU A 47 -11.57 1.58 -42.95
N GLY A 48 -11.35 2.19 -41.78
CA GLY A 48 -10.13 2.92 -41.45
C GLY A 48 -10.26 4.44 -41.58
N PHE A 49 -11.47 4.96 -41.79
CA PHE A 49 -11.72 6.40 -41.96
C PHE A 49 -12.20 7.08 -40.66
N PRO A 50 -11.97 8.39 -40.51
CA PRO A 50 -12.48 9.16 -39.38
C PRO A 50 -14.01 9.07 -39.32
N ARG A 51 -14.53 8.67 -38.15
CA ARG A 51 -15.97 8.58 -37.91
C ARG A 51 -16.69 9.90 -38.21
N THR A 52 -17.81 9.81 -38.93
CA THR A 52 -18.64 10.95 -39.34
C THR A 52 -19.74 11.29 -38.34
N ASP A 53 -20.02 10.39 -37.40
CA ASP A 53 -20.98 10.52 -36.30
C ASP A 53 -20.50 11.43 -35.15
N ILE A 54 -19.20 11.76 -35.09
CA ILE A 54 -18.57 12.43 -33.94
C ILE A 54 -17.57 13.52 -34.35
N ASP A 55 -17.49 14.59 -33.56
CA ASP A 55 -16.42 15.58 -33.68
C ASP A 55 -15.14 15.05 -33.00
N ILE A 56 -14.26 14.45 -33.81
CA ILE A 56 -13.01 13.84 -33.36
C ILE A 56 -12.06 14.86 -32.69
N PRO A 57 -11.83 16.07 -33.24
CA PRO A 57 -11.10 17.14 -32.54
C PRO A 57 -11.63 17.42 -31.12
N VAL A 58 -12.94 17.59 -30.96
CA VAL A 58 -13.58 17.84 -29.66
C VAL A 58 -13.39 16.64 -28.71
N VAL A 59 -13.69 15.42 -29.16
CA VAL A 59 -13.50 14.20 -28.36
C VAL A 59 -12.05 14.04 -27.90
N ARG A 60 -11.06 14.37 -28.74
CA ARG A 60 -9.63 14.31 -28.37
C ARG A 60 -9.26 15.39 -27.35
N ALA A 61 -9.80 16.60 -27.47
CA ALA A 61 -9.60 17.66 -26.47
C ALA A 61 -10.21 17.28 -25.12
N GLU A 62 -11.40 16.67 -25.13
CA GLU A 62 -12.10 16.21 -23.93
C GLU A 62 -11.40 15.05 -23.23
N ARG A 63 -10.95 14.03 -23.97
CA ARG A 63 -10.14 12.94 -23.41
C ARG A 63 -8.83 13.45 -22.81
N ARG A 64 -8.19 14.46 -23.42
CA ARG A 64 -7.01 15.11 -22.85
C ARG A 64 -7.35 15.82 -21.54
N ARG A 65 -8.39 16.67 -21.53
CA ARG A 65 -8.85 17.41 -20.35
C ARG A 65 -9.25 16.48 -19.21
N LEU A 66 -9.84 15.33 -19.52
CA LEU A 66 -10.17 14.30 -18.54
C LEU A 66 -8.91 13.68 -17.92
N SER A 67 -7.86 13.43 -18.69
CA SER A 67 -6.57 12.96 -18.16
C SER A 67 -5.86 14.02 -17.31
N GLU A 68 -5.92 15.30 -17.71
CA GLU A 68 -5.41 16.43 -16.92
C GLU A 68 -6.13 16.49 -15.56
N LEU A 69 -7.47 16.55 -15.54
CA LEU A 69 -8.28 16.57 -14.31
C LEU A 69 -8.07 15.35 -13.42
N ARG A 70 -7.76 14.17 -13.98
CA ARG A 70 -7.44 12.96 -13.20
C ARG A 70 -6.09 13.06 -12.49
N ASN A 71 -5.10 13.69 -13.12
CA ASN A 71 -3.81 13.95 -12.48
C ASN A 71 -3.98 15.00 -11.36
N ASP A 72 -4.72 16.08 -11.62
CA ASP A 72 -5.03 17.12 -10.62
C ASP A 72 -5.80 16.53 -9.42
N HIS A 73 -6.80 15.68 -9.69
CA HIS A 73 -7.58 14.99 -8.65
C HIS A 73 -6.70 14.11 -7.76
N LYS A 74 -5.75 13.37 -8.37
CA LYS A 74 -4.77 12.56 -7.65
C LYS A 74 -3.89 13.45 -6.75
N GLU A 75 -3.28 14.51 -7.29
CA GLU A 75 -2.43 15.43 -6.52
C GLU A 75 -3.19 16.05 -5.33
N ILE A 76 -4.43 16.50 -5.55
CA ILE A 76 -5.29 17.05 -4.48
C ILE A 76 -5.59 15.99 -3.42
N THR A 77 -5.83 14.74 -3.82
CA THR A 77 -6.13 13.62 -2.91
C THR A 77 -4.92 13.23 -2.07
N ASP A 78 -3.74 13.13 -2.70
CA ASP A 78 -2.48 12.82 -2.03
C ASP A 78 -2.15 13.92 -0.99
N LYS A 79 -2.24 15.20 -1.37
CA LYS A 79 -2.01 16.33 -0.46
C LYS A 79 -3.04 16.42 0.68
N LEU A 80 -4.30 16.05 0.41
CA LEU A 80 -5.34 16.00 1.44
C LEU A 80 -5.05 14.90 2.47
N ASN A 81 -4.51 13.74 2.04
CA ASN A 81 -4.08 12.66 2.92
C ASN A 81 -2.92 13.09 3.84
N GLU A 82 -1.89 13.75 3.29
CA GLU A 82 -0.78 14.33 4.07
C GLU A 82 -1.28 15.30 5.15
N ASN A 83 -2.12 16.26 4.77
CA ASN A 83 -2.65 17.26 5.70
C ASN A 83 -3.49 16.62 6.83
N ILE A 84 -4.29 15.60 6.52
CA ILE A 84 -5.04 14.83 7.53
C ILE A 84 -4.08 14.11 8.48
N GLN A 85 -3.03 13.44 7.96
CA GLN A 85 -2.05 12.73 8.78
C GLN A 85 -1.32 13.67 9.76
N VAL A 86 -0.96 14.88 9.31
CA VAL A 86 -0.36 15.93 10.16
C VAL A 86 -1.35 16.43 11.22
N LEU A 87 -2.62 16.69 10.85
CA LEU A 87 -3.65 17.12 11.81
C LEU A 87 -3.95 16.06 12.88
N HIS A 88 -3.94 14.77 12.52
CA HIS A 88 -4.17 13.66 13.46
C HIS A 88 -2.96 13.44 14.38
N SER A 89 -1.74 13.40 13.85
CA SER A 89 -0.53 13.23 14.66
C SER A 89 -0.29 14.39 15.63
N ALA A 90 -0.53 15.64 15.21
CA ALA A 90 -0.46 16.83 16.07
C ALA A 90 -1.52 16.83 17.20
N ARG A 91 -2.61 16.06 17.06
CA ARG A 91 -3.63 15.89 18.11
C ARG A 91 -3.34 14.73 19.06
N LEU A 92 -2.58 13.72 18.60
CA LEU A 92 -2.11 12.59 19.41
C LEU A 92 -0.85 12.92 20.22
N ALA A 93 -0.05 13.91 19.80
CA ALA A 93 0.98 14.52 20.63
C ALA A 93 0.33 15.05 21.93
N PRO A 94 0.61 14.45 23.09
CA PRO A 94 -0.29 14.58 24.23
C PRO A 94 -0.20 15.96 24.88
N ARG A 95 -1.35 16.45 25.37
CA ARG A 95 -1.46 17.55 26.33
C ARG A 95 -0.92 17.16 27.73
N SER A 96 0.13 16.33 27.79
CA SER A 96 0.79 15.87 29.02
C SER A 96 1.80 16.90 29.51
N ALA A 97 1.28 18.04 29.98
CA ALA A 97 2.08 19.09 30.60
C ALA A 97 1.34 19.83 31.74
N LEU A 98 0.31 19.22 32.35
CA LEU A 98 -0.19 19.66 33.65
C LEU A 98 -0.91 18.55 34.45
N ALA A 99 -0.15 17.61 34.98
CA ALA A 99 -0.54 16.81 36.15
C ALA A 99 0.74 16.37 36.89
N LYS A 100 1.09 17.05 37.98
CA LYS A 100 2.15 16.60 38.90
C LYS A 100 1.55 15.70 39.97
N GLY A 101 2.23 14.59 40.24
CA GLY A 101 2.02 13.75 41.43
C GLY A 101 2.11 12.26 41.10
N SER A 102 2.89 11.40 41.76
CA SER A 102 4.05 11.50 42.66
C SER A 102 4.33 10.06 43.13
N GLY A 103 5.57 9.58 42.98
CA GLY A 103 6.04 8.27 43.49
C GLY A 103 5.73 7.07 42.57
N ASP A 104 6.61 6.06 42.44
CA ASP A 104 8.00 5.94 42.91
C ASP A 104 8.79 4.91 42.05
N ALA A 105 10.09 4.75 42.34
CA ALA A 105 11.11 3.87 41.75
C ALA A 105 10.65 2.49 41.20
N VAL A 106 11.32 1.83 40.23
CA VAL A 106 12.76 1.44 40.10
C VAL A 106 13.12 1.42 38.59
N GLY A 107 14.26 1.91 38.05
CA GLY A 107 15.65 1.48 38.22
C GLY A 107 15.91 0.11 37.52
N LEU A 108 16.96 -0.16 36.74
CA LEU A 108 18.09 0.58 36.14
C LEU A 108 18.35 -0.04 34.73
N ASP A 109 19.25 0.37 33.83
CA ASP A 109 20.33 1.38 33.83
C ASP A 109 20.61 1.88 32.37
N LEU A 110 21.59 2.77 32.18
CA LEU A 110 22.19 3.12 30.88
C LEU A 110 23.68 2.72 30.85
N ARG A 111 24.15 2.15 29.72
CA ARG A 111 25.53 2.19 29.16
C ARG A 111 25.69 1.10 28.08
N ASN A 112 26.51 1.22 27.04
CA ASN A 112 27.09 2.37 26.34
C ASN A 112 27.68 1.84 25.00
N THR A 113 27.96 2.73 24.04
CA THR A 113 29.07 2.68 23.04
C THR A 113 29.99 1.43 23.03
N SER A 114 30.41 0.83 21.90
CA SER A 114 30.44 1.28 20.48
C SER A 114 31.20 0.25 19.61
N HIS A 115 31.11 0.35 18.27
CA HIS A 115 32.05 -0.24 17.27
C HIS A 115 32.03 -1.79 17.18
N VAL A 116 32.14 -2.49 16.03
CA VAL A 116 32.57 -2.18 14.64
C VAL A 116 31.77 -3.02 13.62
N ASP A 117 31.84 -2.64 12.33
CA ASP A 117 31.55 -3.45 11.12
C ASP A 117 30.09 -3.91 10.86
N ALA A 118 29.59 -3.95 9.61
CA ALA A 118 30.10 -3.38 8.35
C ALA A 118 28.95 -3.30 7.31
N THR A 119 29.03 -2.33 6.38
CA THR A 119 28.34 -2.29 5.05
C THR A 119 26.79 -2.37 5.02
N GLY A 120 26.04 -1.47 4.39
CA GLY A 120 26.38 -0.25 3.66
C GLY A 120 25.10 0.37 3.04
N SER A 121 25.29 1.47 2.29
CA SER A 121 24.59 1.91 1.06
C SER A 121 23.13 1.49 0.75
N GLU A 122 22.24 2.31 0.18
CA GLU A 122 22.39 3.67 -0.36
C GLU A 122 21.01 4.33 -0.65
N SER A 123 20.99 5.67 -0.56
CA SER A 123 20.43 6.64 -1.54
C SER A 123 19.04 6.48 -2.20
N SER A 124 18.22 7.50 -1.92
CA SER A 124 17.39 8.30 -2.85
C SER A 124 16.97 7.74 -4.24
N CYS A 125 15.66 7.53 -4.38
CA CYS A 125 14.80 7.76 -5.57
C CYS A 125 15.28 7.34 -6.99
N ASN A 126 14.69 6.28 -7.56
CA ASN A 126 13.56 6.41 -8.51
C ASN A 126 13.05 5.05 -9.03
N ILE A 127 11.76 4.98 -9.37
CA ILE A 127 11.20 3.93 -10.23
C ILE A 127 11.30 4.38 -11.69
N ILE A 128 12.04 3.63 -12.50
CA ILE A 128 11.89 3.48 -13.96
C ILE A 128 12.19 1.98 -14.18
N GLN A 129 11.34 1.16 -14.84
CA GLN A 129 11.38 1.06 -16.30
C GLN A 129 10.17 0.35 -16.94
N ARG A 130 9.42 1.11 -17.74
CA ARG A 130 9.15 0.80 -19.16
C ARG A 130 9.48 2.10 -19.94
N ASP A 131 9.93 2.11 -21.18
CA ASP A 131 10.03 1.03 -22.18
C ASP A 131 11.14 -0.01 -21.85
N THR A 132 11.05 -1.27 -22.28
CA THR A 132 10.40 -1.84 -23.49
C THR A 132 9.49 -3.06 -23.18
N PRO A 133 8.69 -3.57 -24.15
CA PRO A 133 7.45 -4.27 -23.81
C PRO A 133 7.58 -5.79 -23.64
N SER A 134 6.92 -6.30 -22.61
CA SER A 134 6.15 -7.54 -22.70
C SER A 134 4.93 -7.44 -21.79
N ASP A 135 3.78 -7.68 -22.40
CA ASP A 135 2.46 -8.07 -21.88
C ASP A 135 2.24 -8.22 -20.35
N MET A 136 1.03 -7.83 -19.93
CA MET A 136 0.41 -8.13 -18.62
C MET A 136 1.03 -7.46 -17.38
N ASP A 137 0.51 -6.29 -17.02
CA ASP A 137 0.69 -5.68 -15.69
C ASP A 137 -0.62 -5.02 -15.24
N VAL A 138 -1.55 -5.90 -14.86
CA VAL A 138 -2.81 -5.63 -14.19
C VAL A 138 -2.71 -6.39 -12.86
N ASP A 139 -3.30 -5.83 -11.79
CA ASP A 139 -3.35 -6.39 -10.43
C ASP A 139 -2.09 -6.30 -9.56
N VAL A 140 -1.69 -5.06 -9.23
CA VAL A 140 -1.41 -4.73 -7.81
C VAL A 140 -2.72 -4.28 -7.18
N ILE A 141 -3.60 -5.25 -6.89
CA ILE A 141 -4.82 -5.03 -6.11
C ILE A 141 -4.43 -4.59 -4.68
N VAL A 142 -5.33 -3.86 -4.02
CA VAL A 142 -5.22 -3.43 -2.62
C VAL A 142 -5.33 -4.64 -1.68
N SER A 143 -4.33 -5.51 -1.69
CA SER A 143 -4.30 -6.76 -0.93
C SER A 143 -4.26 -6.46 0.56
N ARG A 144 -5.41 -6.70 1.21
CA ARG A 144 -5.56 -6.56 2.66
C ARG A 144 -4.80 -7.70 3.35
N PRO A 145 -4.10 -7.44 4.47
CA PRO A 145 -3.53 -8.52 5.25
C PRO A 145 -4.64 -9.42 5.79
N PHE A 146 -4.42 -10.74 5.71
CA PHE A 146 -5.39 -11.76 6.13
C PHE A 146 -5.00 -12.43 7.46
N ALA A 147 -3.76 -12.26 7.91
CA ALA A 147 -3.29 -12.80 9.18
C ALA A 147 -2.27 -11.85 9.83
N VAL A 148 -2.09 -11.98 11.13
CA VAL A 148 -0.97 -11.38 11.87
C VAL A 148 -0.18 -12.46 12.60
N VAL A 149 1.13 -12.27 12.70
CA VAL A 149 2.01 -13.14 13.48
C VAL A 149 1.88 -12.77 14.96
N ASP A 150 1.29 -13.66 15.75
CA ASP A 150 0.96 -13.39 17.17
C ASP A 150 2.01 -13.98 18.12
N GLU A 151 2.63 -15.10 17.72
CA GLU A 151 3.71 -15.76 18.46
C GLU A 151 4.78 -16.28 17.49
N ILE A 152 6.05 -16.24 17.91
CA ILE A 152 7.20 -16.86 17.24
C ILE A 152 8.04 -17.49 18.34
N ALA A 153 8.48 -18.74 18.15
CA ALA A 153 9.39 -19.41 19.06
C ALA A 153 10.87 -19.08 18.77
N ASP A 154 11.68 -18.95 19.82
CA ASP A 154 13.11 -18.72 19.70
C ASP A 154 13.81 -19.91 19.01
N GLY A 155 14.76 -19.61 18.10
CA GLY A 155 15.45 -20.64 17.31
C GLY A 155 14.53 -21.41 16.36
N SER A 156 13.39 -20.83 15.99
CA SER A 156 12.52 -21.37 14.95
C SER A 156 12.91 -20.86 13.56
N PRO A 157 12.57 -21.59 12.48
CA PRO A 157 12.78 -21.13 11.11
C PRO A 157 12.16 -19.76 10.83
N ALA A 158 10.96 -19.49 11.36
CA ALA A 158 10.34 -18.17 11.21
C ALA A 158 11.16 -17.04 11.84
N ALA A 159 11.75 -17.26 13.03
CA ALA A 159 12.62 -16.28 13.68
C ALA A 159 13.94 -16.09 12.92
N GLU A 160 14.59 -17.19 12.53
CA GLU A 160 15.87 -17.18 11.80
C GLU A 160 15.73 -16.56 10.40
N ASP A 161 14.60 -16.77 9.73
CA ASP A 161 14.30 -16.29 8.39
C ASP A 161 13.66 -14.87 8.40
N GLY A 162 13.61 -14.19 9.55
CA GLY A 162 13.34 -12.75 9.67
C GLY A 162 11.88 -12.33 9.88
N LEU A 163 10.98 -13.28 10.15
CA LEU A 163 9.59 -13.00 10.56
C LEU A 163 9.59 -12.37 11.98
N GLN A 164 8.69 -11.42 12.24
CA GLN A 164 8.59 -10.74 13.53
C GLN A 164 7.16 -10.72 14.08
N LEU A 165 7.04 -10.62 15.41
CA LEU A 165 5.77 -10.44 16.10
C LEU A 165 5.07 -9.16 15.61
N GLY A 166 3.79 -9.27 15.27
CA GLY A 166 3.00 -8.18 14.70
C GLY A 166 3.10 -8.02 13.18
N ASP A 167 3.88 -8.85 12.47
CA ASP A 167 3.89 -8.86 11.01
C ASP A 167 2.52 -9.25 10.45
N GLN A 168 1.98 -8.41 9.57
CA GLN A 168 0.67 -8.64 8.95
C GLN A 168 0.86 -9.32 7.59
N ILE A 169 0.51 -10.59 7.46
CA ILE A 169 0.70 -11.38 6.25
C ILE A 169 -0.35 -11.03 5.19
N VAL A 170 0.13 -10.72 3.98
CA VAL A 170 -0.64 -10.28 2.83
C VAL A 170 -0.67 -11.36 1.73
N LYS A 171 0.45 -12.09 1.58
CA LYS A 171 0.59 -13.24 0.67
C LYS A 171 1.62 -14.21 1.24
N PHE A 172 1.42 -15.51 1.07
CA PHE A 172 2.33 -16.56 1.55
C PHE A 172 2.48 -17.63 0.46
N GLY A 173 3.57 -17.59 -0.30
CA GLY A 173 3.73 -18.42 -1.50
C GLY A 173 2.58 -18.16 -2.49
N ASN A 174 1.84 -19.21 -2.83
CA ASN A 174 0.63 -19.15 -3.65
C ASN A 174 -0.67 -18.88 -2.85
N VAL A 175 -0.58 -18.71 -1.52
CA VAL A 175 -1.74 -18.45 -0.66
C VAL A 175 -1.99 -16.95 -0.52
N GLU A 176 -3.21 -16.54 -0.88
CA GLU A 176 -3.74 -15.19 -0.75
C GLU A 176 -5.05 -15.21 0.07
N SER A 177 -5.59 -14.03 0.39
CA SER A 177 -6.83 -13.86 1.17
C SER A 177 -8.01 -14.66 0.60
N GLY A 178 -8.70 -15.43 1.44
CA GLY A 178 -9.84 -16.26 1.04
C GLY A 178 -10.30 -17.21 2.13
N ASP A 179 -11.00 -18.29 1.75
CA ASP A 179 -11.47 -19.33 2.67
C ASP A 179 -10.36 -20.37 2.99
N ASP A 180 -10.50 -21.05 4.14
CA ASP A 180 -9.60 -22.12 4.62
C ASP A 180 -8.11 -21.74 4.74
N LEU A 181 -7.81 -20.46 5.00
CA LEU A 181 -6.46 -19.89 5.07
C LEU A 181 -5.47 -20.73 5.89
N LEU A 182 -5.85 -21.15 7.11
CA LEU A 182 -4.96 -21.92 7.99
C LEU A 182 -4.57 -23.27 7.38
N GLN A 183 -5.50 -23.94 6.70
CA GLN A 183 -5.24 -25.20 6.00
C GLN A 183 -4.34 -24.96 4.79
N ARG A 184 -4.62 -23.92 3.97
CA ARG A 184 -3.81 -23.56 2.81
C ARG A 184 -2.38 -23.19 3.18
N LEU A 185 -2.18 -22.34 4.20
CA LEU A 185 -0.86 -22.00 4.74
C LEU A 185 -0.10 -23.26 5.18
N SER A 186 -0.78 -24.18 5.87
CA SER A 186 -0.19 -25.43 6.35
C SER A 186 0.21 -26.35 5.19
N SER A 187 -0.66 -26.49 4.18
CA SER A 187 -0.38 -27.29 2.97
C SER A 187 0.73 -26.69 2.12
N GLU A 188 0.76 -25.36 1.93
CA GLU A 188 1.83 -24.68 1.19
C GLU A 188 3.18 -24.82 1.90
N ALA A 189 3.22 -24.62 3.23
CA ALA A 189 4.43 -24.81 4.02
C ALA A 189 4.92 -26.27 4.04
N GLN A 190 4.01 -27.26 3.96
CA GLN A 190 4.36 -28.68 3.82
C GLN A 190 4.86 -29.01 2.41
N ALA A 191 4.22 -28.49 1.37
CA ALA A 191 4.62 -28.68 -0.03
C ALA A 191 6.00 -28.05 -0.31
N SER A 192 6.28 -26.89 0.29
CA SER A 192 7.58 -26.20 0.21
C SER A 192 8.57 -26.61 1.30
N GLN A 193 8.41 -27.76 1.96
CA GLN A 193 9.36 -28.20 2.99
C GLN A 193 10.78 -28.32 2.40
N GLY A 194 11.76 -27.73 3.10
CA GLY A 194 13.16 -27.65 2.68
C GLY A 194 13.44 -26.62 1.59
N HIS A 195 12.43 -25.91 1.08
CA HIS A 195 12.55 -24.94 -0.01
C HIS A 195 12.17 -23.54 0.46
N ALA A 196 12.84 -22.53 -0.11
CA ALA A 196 12.60 -21.14 0.19
C ALA A 196 11.24 -20.69 -0.36
N LEU A 197 10.31 -20.31 0.51
CA LEU A 197 8.98 -19.79 0.18
C LEU A 197 8.95 -18.28 0.37
N THR A 198 8.55 -17.54 -0.66
CA THR A 198 8.42 -16.08 -0.62
C THR A 198 7.07 -15.69 -0.03
N LEU A 199 7.07 -14.76 0.92
CA LEU A 199 5.87 -14.20 1.53
C LEU A 199 5.95 -12.67 1.55
N VAL A 200 4.79 -12.03 1.51
CA VAL A 200 4.64 -10.58 1.61
C VAL A 200 3.99 -10.28 2.95
N ALA A 201 4.71 -9.57 3.82
CA ALA A 201 4.23 -9.09 5.10
C ALA A 201 4.15 -7.56 5.11
N MET A 202 3.35 -6.98 6.00
CA MET A 202 3.30 -5.54 6.24
C MET A 202 3.77 -5.25 7.67
N ARG A 203 4.84 -4.46 7.80
CA ARG A 203 5.48 -4.07 9.07
C ARG A 203 5.54 -2.55 9.12
N GLN A 204 5.01 -1.95 10.19
CA GLN A 204 4.94 -0.48 10.35
C GLN A 204 4.26 0.28 9.18
N GLY A 205 3.39 -0.40 8.42
CA GLY A 205 2.71 0.17 7.24
C GLY A 205 3.47 0.07 5.91
N ALA A 206 4.68 -0.50 5.92
CA ALA A 206 5.43 -0.82 4.70
C ALA A 206 5.32 -2.31 4.37
N PHE A 207 5.20 -2.65 3.08
CA PHE A 207 5.27 -4.04 2.62
C PHE A 207 6.73 -4.51 2.55
N ILE A 208 7.00 -5.70 3.07
CA ILE A 208 8.29 -6.36 3.12
C ILE A 208 8.13 -7.76 2.52
N ASN A 209 8.96 -8.07 1.52
CA ASN A 209 9.10 -9.42 1.01
C ASN A 209 10.08 -10.17 1.92
N LEU A 210 9.60 -11.24 2.55
CA LEU A 210 10.41 -12.15 3.37
C LEU A 210 10.47 -13.51 2.67
N THR A 211 11.56 -14.24 2.90
CA THR A 211 11.77 -15.57 2.34
C THR A 211 11.95 -16.52 3.50
N VAL A 212 10.96 -17.39 3.72
CA VAL A 212 10.93 -18.31 4.86
C VAL A 212 10.99 -19.74 4.34
N THR A 213 11.80 -20.58 4.96
CA THR A 213 12.10 -21.95 4.52
C THR A 213 11.53 -22.94 5.54
N PRO A 214 10.36 -23.56 5.27
CA PRO A 214 9.76 -24.53 6.18
C PRO A 214 10.69 -25.72 6.40
N ARG A 215 11.20 -25.90 7.62
CA ARG A 215 12.16 -26.95 7.97
C ARG A 215 11.84 -27.57 9.32
N THR A 216 12.20 -28.84 9.50
CA THR A 216 12.09 -29.51 10.80
C THR A 216 13.06 -28.86 11.79
N TRP A 217 12.54 -28.47 12.95
CA TRP A 217 13.28 -27.79 14.02
C TRP A 217 12.88 -28.38 15.38
N HIS A 218 13.44 -27.89 16.48
CA HIS A 218 13.28 -28.47 17.81
C HIS A 218 11.86 -28.33 18.44
N GLY A 219 10.96 -27.56 17.82
CA GLY A 219 9.59 -27.36 18.30
C GLY A 219 8.52 -27.97 17.40
N ARG A 220 7.31 -27.37 17.39
CA ARG A 220 6.16 -27.90 16.65
C ARG A 220 6.04 -27.28 15.25
N GLY A 221 5.58 -28.07 14.30
CA GLY A 221 5.40 -27.64 12.90
C GLY A 221 6.71 -27.37 12.16
N LEU A 222 6.61 -26.76 10.98
CA LEU A 222 7.76 -26.52 10.08
C LEU A 222 8.33 -25.09 10.17
N LEU A 223 7.68 -24.20 10.93
CA LEU A 223 8.00 -22.77 10.97
C LEU A 223 8.19 -22.21 12.38
N GLY A 224 7.43 -22.72 13.36
CA GLY A 224 7.50 -22.25 14.75
C GLY A 224 6.88 -20.87 15.01
N CYS A 225 6.01 -20.39 14.12
CA CYS A 225 5.19 -19.19 14.32
C CYS A 225 3.69 -19.53 14.37
N HIS A 226 2.92 -18.67 15.06
CA HIS A 226 1.46 -18.72 15.11
C HIS A 226 0.85 -17.58 14.29
N PHE A 227 0.03 -17.93 13.29
CA PHE A 227 -0.74 -16.98 12.49
C PHE A 227 -2.16 -16.85 13.04
N ARG A 228 -2.52 -15.65 13.52
CA ARG A 228 -3.89 -15.29 13.87
C ARG A 228 -4.56 -14.62 12.67
N ILE A 229 -5.58 -15.27 12.09
CA ILE A 229 -6.38 -14.73 10.99
C ILE A 229 -7.10 -13.43 11.45
N LEU A 230 -7.27 -12.48 10.52
CA LEU A 230 -7.89 -11.16 10.73
C LEU A 230 -9.36 -11.09 10.27
#